data_AF-A0A9P5XXS3-F1
#
_entry.id   AF-A0A9P5XXS3-F1
#
_cell.length_a   1.000
_cell.length_b   1.000
_cell.length_c   1.000
_cell.angle_alpha   90.00
_cell.angle_beta   90.00
_cell.angle_gamma   90.00
#
_symmetry.space_group_name_H-M   'P 1'
#
loop_
_entity.id
_entity.type
_entity.pdbx_description
1 polymer ?
#
loop_
_entity_poly.entity_id
_entity_poly.type
_entity_poly.pdbx_seq_one_letter_code
_entity_poly.pdbx_strand_id
1 'polypeptide(L)'
;MGFWSPLCNLGFHYSIPEHQRNNKATPIFYFEAYAVVSALHWAVHLQTPPARIAIFTDNYNTVNIFDSLRASPKYNPFLLTAVDLIIQFNIQL
;
A
#
# COMPACT_ATOMS: atom_id res chain seq x y z
N MET A 1 -4.53 6.52 -8.48
CA MET A 1 -4.79 5.71 -7.26
C MET A 1 -4.40 6.52 -6.04
N GLY A 2 -4.95 6.22 -4.88
CA GLY A 2 -4.73 7.00 -3.68
C GLY A 2 -5.25 6.30 -2.44
N PHE A 3 -5.04 6.90 -1.28
CA PHE A 3 -5.60 6.45 -0.02
C PHE A 3 -6.13 7.65 0.77
N TRP A 4 -7.04 7.38 1.68
CA TRP A 4 -7.60 8.37 2.58
C TRP A 4 -7.43 7.91 4.02
N SER A 5 -7.05 8.84 4.90
CA SER A 5 -6.93 8.60 6.33
C SER A 5 -8.11 9.22 7.06
N PRO A 6 -9.01 8.42 7.68
CA PRO A 6 -10.08 8.94 8.52
C PRO A 6 -9.53 9.64 9.77
N LEU A 7 -8.40 9.17 10.31
CA LEU A 7 -7.80 9.69 11.53
C LEU A 7 -7.37 11.16 11.37
N CYS A 8 -6.79 11.50 10.21
CA CYS A 8 -6.32 12.85 9.94
C CYS A 8 -7.27 13.65 9.04
N ASN A 9 -8.33 13.01 8.52
CA ASN A 9 -9.21 13.56 7.49
C ASN A 9 -8.44 14.10 6.27
N LEU A 10 -7.45 13.33 5.80
CA LEU A 10 -6.58 13.70 4.67
C LEU A 10 -6.65 12.66 3.55
N GLY A 11 -6.69 13.15 2.30
CA GLY A 11 -6.63 12.33 1.10
C GLY A 11 -5.31 12.52 0.36
N PHE A 12 -4.72 11.42 -0.09
CA PHE A 12 -3.49 11.41 -0.86
C PHE A 12 -3.75 10.72 -2.19
N HIS A 13 -3.26 11.30 -3.29
CA HIS A 13 -3.41 10.71 -4.61
C HIS A 13 -2.10 10.72 -5.38
N TYR A 14 -1.90 9.66 -6.16
CA TYR A 14 -0.87 9.58 -7.17
C TYR A 14 -1.49 9.85 -8.55
N SER A 15 -1.01 10.91 -9.19
CA SER A 15 -1.34 11.25 -10.57
C SER A 15 -0.55 10.35 -11.52
N ILE A 16 -1.21 9.28 -11.99
CA ILE A 16 -0.61 8.34 -12.94
C ILE A 16 -0.31 9.08 -14.25
N PRO A 17 0.96 9.16 -14.68
CA PRO A 17 1.33 9.81 -15.93
C PRO A 17 0.64 9.15 -17.13
N GLU A 18 0.29 9.94 -18.13
CA GLU A 18 -0.50 9.48 -19.28
C GLU A 18 0.15 8.31 -20.04
N HIS A 19 1.48 8.32 -20.18
CA HIS A 19 2.24 7.24 -20.81
C HIS A 19 2.15 5.90 -20.06
N GLN A 20 1.83 5.90 -18.76
CA GLN A 20 1.64 4.68 -17.97
C GLN A 20 0.18 4.22 -17.93
N ARG A 21 -0.78 5.15 -18.08
CA ARG A 21 -2.21 4.84 -18.06
C ARG A 21 -2.61 3.89 -19.18
N ASN A 22 -2.00 4.04 -20.35
CA ASN A 22 -2.27 3.19 -21.52
C ASN A 22 -1.33 1.98 -21.61
N ASN A 23 -0.42 1.82 -20.64
CA ASN A 23 0.54 0.73 -20.64
C ASN A 23 -0.10 -0.55 -20.09
N LYS A 24 -0.47 -1.47 -21.00
CA LYS A 24 -0.99 -2.80 -20.64
C LYS A 24 -0.01 -3.63 -19.79
N ALA A 25 1.28 -3.27 -19.78
CA ALA A 25 2.29 -3.95 -18.95
C ALA A 25 2.20 -3.58 -17.46
N THR A 26 1.49 -2.51 -17.08
CA THR A 26 1.25 -2.15 -15.67
C THR A 26 -0.23 -2.37 -15.33
N PRO A 27 -0.58 -3.52 -14.72
CA PRO A 27 -1.94 -3.78 -14.30
C PRO A 27 -2.41 -2.75 -13.28
N ILE A 28 -3.70 -2.43 -13.29
CA ILE A 28 -4.33 -1.58 -12.26
C ILE A 28 -4.00 -2.06 -10.83
N PHE A 29 -3.91 -3.39 -10.69
CA PHE A 29 -3.49 -4.09 -9.49
C PHE A 29 -2.14 -3.62 -8.91
N TYR A 30 -1.20 -3.23 -9.77
CA TYR A 30 0.08 -2.67 -9.33
C TYR A 30 -0.09 -1.35 -8.58
N PHE A 31 -0.98 -0.48 -9.07
CA PHE A 31 -1.21 0.82 -8.45
C PHE A 31 -2.07 0.72 -7.18
N GLU A 32 -2.91 -0.31 -7.05
CA GLU A 32 -3.61 -0.63 -5.80
C GLU A 32 -2.65 -1.13 -4.73
N ALA A 33 -1.78 -2.09 -5.05
CA ALA A 33 -0.73 -2.53 -4.13
C ALA A 33 0.19 -1.38 -3.71
N TYR A 34 0.57 -0.51 -4.66
CA TYR A 34 1.33 0.70 -4.37
C TYR A 34 0.60 1.64 -3.40
N ALA A 35 -0.70 1.83 -3.56
CA ALA A 35 -1.51 2.67 -2.67
C ALA A 35 -1.54 2.11 -1.24
N VAL A 36 -1.66 0.78 -1.08
CA VAL A 36 -1.61 0.13 0.24
C VAL A 36 -0.27 0.34 0.93
N VAL A 37 0.85 0.07 0.24
CA VAL A 37 2.19 0.31 0.82
C VAL A 37 2.40 1.79 1.14
N SER A 38 1.91 2.70 0.29
CA SER A 38 2.00 4.14 0.53
C SER A 38 1.22 4.55 1.78
N ALA A 39 0.03 3.99 1.98
CA ALA A 39 -0.79 4.25 3.18
C ALA A 39 -0.10 3.74 4.45
N LEU A 40 0.46 2.51 4.39
CA LEU A 40 1.24 1.95 5.49
C LEU A 40 2.45 2.85 5.80
N HIS A 41 3.28 3.13 4.80
CA HIS A 41 4.45 3.98 4.93
C HIS A 41 4.11 5.35 5.52
N TRP A 42 3.03 5.99 5.06
CA TRP A 42 2.60 7.26 5.63
C TRP A 42 2.18 7.13 7.10
N ALA A 43 1.41 6.11 7.44
CA ALA A 43 0.91 5.90 8.79
C ALA A 43 2.03 5.60 9.81
N VAL A 44 3.04 4.82 9.42
CA VAL A 44 4.17 4.52 10.33
C VAL A 44 5.06 5.72 10.61
N HIS A 45 5.04 6.74 9.75
CA HIS A 45 5.84 7.96 9.87
C HIS A 45 5.07 9.14 10.47
N LEU A 46 3.87 8.93 11.00
CA LEU A 46 3.18 9.94 11.79
C LEU A 46 3.99 10.30 13.04
N GLN A 47 3.80 11.52 13.56
CA GLN A 47 4.47 11.97 14.79
C GLN A 47 4.23 11.01 15.97
N THR A 48 3.06 10.37 16.01
CA THR A 48 2.73 9.30 16.94
C THR A 48 2.24 8.10 16.13
N PRO A 49 3.13 7.17 15.75
CA PRO A 49 2.75 6.03 14.93
C PRO A 49 1.74 5.13 15.65
N PRO A 50 0.67 4.69 14.98
CA PRO A 50 -0.26 3.74 15.57
C PRO A 50 0.39 2.36 15.69
N ALA A 51 0.16 1.68 16.82
CA ALA A 51 0.63 0.31 17.02
C ALA A 51 -0.15 -0.74 16.18
N ARG A 52 -1.37 -0.38 15.75
CA ARG A 52 -2.26 -1.22 14.94
C ARG A 52 -2.80 -0.41 13.77
N ILE A 53 -2.64 -0.93 12.56
CA ILE A 53 -3.07 -0.26 11.33
C ILE A 53 -4.02 -1.18 10.57
N ALA A 54 -5.20 -0.68 10.23
CA ALA A 54 -6.12 -1.35 9.30
C ALA A 54 -6.17 -0.57 7.99
N ILE A 55 -5.86 -1.24 6.86
CA ILE A 55 -5.94 -0.66 5.52
C ILE A 55 -7.05 -1.38 4.76
N PHE A 56 -8.08 -0.64 4.37
CA PHE A 56 -9.21 -1.17 3.61
C PHE A 56 -9.00 -0.94 2.11
N THR A 57 -9.23 -2.00 1.33
CA THR A 57 -9.24 -1.93 -0.14
C THR A 57 -10.36 -2.85 -0.66
N ASP A 58 -10.98 -2.44 -1.76
CA ASP A 58 -12.00 -3.20 -2.48
C ASP A 58 -11.40 -4.27 -3.40
N ASN A 59 -10.07 -4.32 -3.54
CA ASN A 59 -9.42 -5.30 -4.39
C ASN A 59 -8.98 -6.55 -3.61
N TYR A 60 -9.67 -7.65 -3.85
CA TYR A 60 -9.39 -8.95 -3.23
C TYR A 60 -7.95 -9.44 -3.47
N ASN A 61 -7.40 -9.25 -4.68
CA ASN A 61 -6.03 -9.66 -4.96
C ASN A 61 -5.03 -8.88 -4.10
N THR A 62 -5.32 -7.61 -3.81
CA THR A 62 -4.45 -6.77 -2.97
C THR A 62 -4.46 -7.28 -1.54
N VAL A 63 -5.65 -7.54 -0.99
CA VAL A 63 -5.76 -8.14 0.35
C VAL A 63 -4.99 -9.46 0.40
N ASN A 64 -5.18 -10.34 -0.59
CA ASN A 64 -4.59 -11.67 -0.60
C ASN A 64 -3.05 -11.65 -0.64
N ILE A 65 -2.40 -10.73 -1.38
CA ILE A 65 -0.93 -10.70 -1.41
C ILE A 65 -0.31 -10.28 -0.07
N PHE A 66 -0.95 -9.36 0.67
CA PHE A 66 -0.45 -8.89 1.96
C PHE A 66 -0.79 -9.88 3.09
N ASP A 67 -1.93 -10.57 3.00
CA ASP A 67 -2.31 -11.63 3.94
C ASP A 67 -1.44 -12.89 3.80
N SER A 68 -1.24 -13.35 2.56
CA SER A 68 -0.45 -14.56 2.29
C SER A 68 1.07 -14.34 2.28
N LEU A 69 1.52 -13.09 2.29
CA LEU A 69 2.92 -12.67 2.07
C LEU A 69 3.54 -13.32 0.82
N ARG A 70 2.72 -13.61 -0.18
CA ARG A 70 3.11 -14.29 -1.41
C ARG A 70 2.57 -13.53 -2.61
N ALA A 71 3.47 -13.16 -3.52
CA ALA A 71 3.08 -12.54 -4.78
C ALA A 71 3.98 -12.98 -5.94
N SER A 72 3.60 -12.57 -7.15
CA SER A 72 4.48 -12.71 -8.31
C SER A 72 5.67 -11.74 -8.19
N PRO A 73 6.81 -12.00 -8.88
CA PRO A 73 8.05 -11.25 -8.71
C PRO A 73 7.90 -9.73 -8.84
N LYS A 74 6.95 -9.26 -9.66
CA LYS A 74 6.66 -7.83 -9.86
C LYS A 74 6.18 -7.11 -8.59
N TYR A 75 5.54 -7.83 -7.66
CA TYR A 75 4.97 -7.26 -6.44
C TYR A 75 5.82 -7.54 -5.19
N ASN A 76 6.85 -8.38 -5.29
CA ASN A 76 7.75 -8.67 -4.16
C ASN A 76 8.35 -7.41 -3.51
N PRO A 77 8.77 -6.37 -4.27
CA PRO A 77 9.27 -5.15 -3.63
C PRO A 77 8.24 -4.48 -2.70
N PHE A 78 6.94 -4.57 -3.02
CA PHE A 78 5.88 -4.04 -2.16
C PHE A 78 5.72 -4.85 -0.88
N LEU A 79 5.75 -6.18 -0.98
CA LEU A 79 5.68 -7.05 0.19
C LEU A 79 6.90 -6.87 1.10
N LEU A 80 8.10 -6.84 0.53
CA LEU A 80 9.34 -6.61 1.29
C LEU A 80 9.27 -5.26 2.01
N THR A 81 8.89 -4.19 1.30
CA THR A 81 8.75 -2.87 1.91
C THR A 81 7.73 -2.89 3.06
N ALA A 82 6.57 -3.53 2.86
CA ALA A 82 5.55 -3.62 3.91
C ALA A 82 6.05 -4.38 5.15
N VAL A 83 6.71 -5.53 4.95
CA VAL A 83 7.28 -6.35 6.03
C VAL A 83 8.40 -5.60 6.76
N ASP A 84 9.30 -4.93 6.02
CA ASP A 84 10.39 -4.15 6.59
C ASP A 84 9.83 -3.03 7.50
N LEU A 85 8.80 -2.31 7.05
CA LEU A 85 8.14 -1.26 7.86
C LEU A 85 7.46 -1.85 9.09
N ILE A 86 6.76 -2.97 8.95
CA ILE A 86 6.08 -3.65 10.05
C ILE A 86 7.07 -4.05 11.15
N ILE A 87 8.21 -4.65 10.77
CA ILE A 87 9.26 -5.06 11.69
C ILE A 87 9.96 -3.85 12.30
N GLN A 88 10.35 -2.87 11.48
CA GLN A 88 11.09 -1.69 11.92
C GLN A 88 10.31 -0.85 12.93
N PHE A 89 9.02 -0.65 12.71
CA PHE A 89 8.17 0.18 13.56
C PHE A 89 7.36 -0.62 14.60
N ASN A 90 7.55 -1.95 14.64
CA ASN A 90 6.85 -2.88 15.54
C ASN A 90 5.32 -2.70 15.52
N ILE A 91 4.75 -2.80 14.32
CA ILE A 91 3.33 -2.55 14.06
C ILE A 91 2.61 -3.87 13.80
N GLN A 92 1.34 -3.94 14.17
CA GLN A 92 0.45 -5.02 13.78
C GLN A 92 -0.47 -4.56 12.65
N LEU A 93 -0.44 -5.27 11.51
CA LEU A 93 -1.32 -5.09 10.36
C LEU A 93 -2.54 -6.03 10.46
#